data_AF-A0A0C2YQV4-F1
#
_entry.id   AF-A0A0C2YQV4-F1
#
_cell.length_a   1.000
_cell.length_b   1.000
_cell.length_c   1.000
_cell.angle_alpha   90.00
_cell.angle_beta   90.00
_cell.angle_gamma   90.00
#
_symmetry.space_group_name_H-M   'P 1'
#
loop_
_entity.id
_entity.type
_entity.pdbx_description
1 polymer ?
#
loop_
_entity_poly.entity_id
_entity_poly.type
_entity_poly.pdbx_seq_one_letter_code
_entity_poly.pdbx_strand_id
1 'polypeptide(L)'
;MANSERVKVRIPSKAKKGEIIEIKTQLSHDMETGLRKDGAGKTIPRHIIARFTCTWNNEPVISSDWHQAVSANPFASFFALATSSGKIKLSWFDENGETLEYIHDIIVE
;
A
#
# COMPACT_ATOMS: atom_id res chain seq x y z
N MET A 1 2.08 16.53 5.65
CA MET A 1 1.29 15.29 5.83
C MET A 1 1.34 14.52 4.52
N ALA A 2 1.75 13.25 4.60
CA ALA A 2 2.14 12.32 3.53
C ALA A 2 3.21 12.85 2.55
N ASN A 3 4.30 12.10 2.43
CA ASN A 3 5.35 12.35 1.45
C ASN A 3 4.77 12.08 0.04
N SER A 4 4.08 13.07 -0.53
CA SER A 4 3.30 13.02 -1.78
C SER A 4 4.07 12.41 -2.95
N GLU A 5 5.39 12.54 -2.95
CA GLU A 5 6.25 12.02 -4.01
C GLU A 5 6.37 10.48 -3.99
N ARG A 6 6.16 9.83 -2.84
CA ARG A 6 6.31 8.37 -2.70
C ARG A 6 5.01 7.60 -2.88
N VAL A 7 3.84 8.16 -2.61
CA VAL A 7 2.57 7.40 -2.62
C VAL A 7 1.57 8.01 -3.57
N LYS A 8 1.06 7.20 -4.50
CA LYS A 8 -0.09 7.53 -5.35
C LYS A 8 -1.28 6.69 -4.92
N VAL A 9 -2.37 7.35 -4.57
CA VAL A 9 -3.60 6.69 -4.10
C VAL A 9 -4.78 7.22 -4.89
N ARG A 10 -5.69 6.32 -5.29
CA ARG A 10 -6.99 6.67 -5.83
C ARG A 10 -8.05 5.99 -4.98
N ILE A 11 -8.72 6.81 -4.16
CA ILE A 11 -9.87 6.45 -3.34
C ILE A 11 -10.91 7.55 -3.53
N PRO A 12 -12.18 7.23 -3.78
CA PRO A 12 -13.26 8.23 -3.78
C PRO A 12 -13.32 8.99 -2.46
N SER A 13 -13.55 10.31 -2.50
CA SER A 13 -13.81 11.10 -1.29
C SER A 13 -15.22 10.88 -0.73
N LYS A 14 -16.13 10.37 -1.56
CA LYS A 14 -17.53 10.08 -1.24
C LYS A 14 -17.94 8.72 -1.81
N ALA A 15 -18.82 8.03 -1.09
CA ALA A 15 -19.46 6.79 -1.54
C ALA A 15 -20.88 6.69 -0.94
N LYS A 16 -21.75 5.90 -1.56
CA LYS A 16 -23.06 5.56 -0.95
C LYS A 16 -22.89 4.43 0.05
N LYS A 17 -23.72 4.41 1.09
CA LYS A 17 -23.75 3.30 2.04
C LYS A 17 -24.05 1.98 1.31
N GLY A 18 -23.16 1.00 1.46
CA GLY A 18 -23.25 -0.30 0.79
C GLY A 18 -22.67 -0.33 -0.63
N GLU A 19 -22.10 0.77 -1.13
CA GLU A 19 -21.39 0.80 -2.41
C GLU A 19 -20.07 0.05 -2.32
N ILE A 20 -19.73 -0.69 -3.38
CA ILE A 20 -18.41 -1.31 -3.53
C ILE A 20 -17.50 -0.32 -4.25
N ILE A 21 -16.48 0.17 -3.56
CA ILE A 21 -15.49 1.10 -4.12
C ILE A 21 -14.18 0.40 -4.45
N GLU A 22 -13.54 0.81 -5.53
CA GLU A 22 -12.18 0.36 -5.88
C GLU A 22 -11.15 1.28 -5.22
N ILE A 23 -10.20 0.67 -4.52
CA ILE A 23 -9.05 1.35 -3.89
C ILE A 23 -7.81 0.95 -4.68
N LYS A 24 -7.12 1.95 -5.26
CA LYS A 24 -5.85 1.76 -5.95
C LYS A 24 -4.74 2.46 -5.21
N THR A 25 -3.60 1.79 -5.10
CA THR A 25 -2.41 2.37 -4.52
C THR A 25 -1.15 1.92 -5.24
N GLN A 26 -0.19 2.84 -5.34
CA GLN A 26 1.16 2.60 -5.81
C GLN A 26 2.13 3.31 -4.87
N LEU A 27 3.14 2.58 -4.42
CA LEU A 27 4.24 3.09 -3.60
C LEU A 27 5.51 3.14 -4.45
N SER A 28 6.25 4.25 -4.42
CA SER A 28 7.59 4.38 -5.00
C SER A 28 8.59 3.62 -4.13
N HIS A 29 9.07 2.49 -4.65
CA HIS A 29 10.01 1.58 -3.99
C HIS A 29 10.71 0.72 -5.05
N ASP A 30 12.00 0.44 -4.88
CA ASP A 30 12.81 -0.32 -5.85
C ASP A 30 12.46 -1.83 -5.87
N MET A 31 12.03 -2.37 -4.74
CA MET A 31 11.74 -3.81 -4.54
C MET A 31 12.95 -4.66 -4.94
N GLU A 32 14.13 -4.32 -4.40
CA GLU A 32 15.35 -5.07 -4.66
C GLU A 32 15.18 -6.53 -4.23
N THR A 33 15.17 -7.42 -5.22
CA THR A 33 14.78 -8.83 -5.05
C THR A 33 15.83 -9.66 -4.31
N GLY A 34 17.07 -9.18 -4.24
CA GLY A 34 18.20 -9.96 -3.77
C GLY A 34 18.83 -10.86 -4.83
N LEU A 35 18.36 -10.82 -6.08
CA LEU A 35 18.85 -11.66 -7.18
C LEU A 35 19.79 -10.90 -8.13
N ARG A 36 19.77 -9.57 -8.09
CA ARG A 36 20.61 -8.72 -8.93
C ARG A 36 22.05 -8.71 -8.41
N LYS A 37 23.00 -8.60 -9.34
CA LYS A 37 24.42 -8.41 -9.03
C LYS A 37 24.85 -6.98 -9.33
N ASP A 38 25.81 -6.48 -8.56
CA ASP A 38 26.47 -5.20 -8.82
C ASP A 38 27.54 -5.32 -9.90
N GLY A 39 28.22 -4.21 -10.21
CA GLY A 39 29.29 -4.17 -11.22
C GLY A 39 30.52 -5.02 -10.85
N ALA A 40 30.69 -5.39 -9.58
CA ALA A 40 31.74 -6.28 -9.11
C ALA A 40 31.29 -7.77 -9.09
N GLY A 41 30.06 -8.06 -9.49
CA GLY A 41 29.48 -9.41 -9.52
C GLY A 41 28.96 -9.89 -8.16
N LYS A 42 28.92 -9.03 -7.14
CA LYS A 42 28.39 -9.36 -5.80
C LYS A 42 26.87 -9.22 -5.80
N THR A 43 26.18 -10.15 -5.13
CA THR A 43 24.73 -10.09 -4.94
C THR A 43 24.35 -8.89 -4.08
N ILE A 44 23.32 -8.18 -4.53
CA ILE A 44 22.78 -7.01 -3.83
C ILE A 44 21.79 -7.54 -2.78
N PRO A 45 21.85 -7.09 -1.51
CA PRO A 45 20.92 -7.55 -0.49
C PRO A 45 19.47 -7.26 -0.87
N ARG A 46 18.57 -8.21 -0.56
CA ARG A 46 17.14 -8.02 -0.73
C ARG A 46 16.66 -6.87 0.15
N HIS A 47 15.79 -6.05 -0.42
CA HIS A 47 15.08 -4.99 0.28
C HIS A 47 13.73 -4.78 -0.40
N ILE A 48 12.67 -5.27 0.24
CA ILE A 48 11.30 -5.14 -0.29
C ILE A 48 10.34 -4.55 0.75
N ILE A 49 9.18 -4.14 0.27
CA ILE A 49 7.99 -4.04 1.09
C ILE A 49 7.48 -5.47 1.33
N ALA A 50 7.53 -5.91 2.59
CA ALA A 50 7.16 -7.27 2.98
C ALA A 50 5.67 -7.41 3.31
N ARG A 51 5.00 -6.32 3.69
CA ARG A 51 3.58 -6.36 4.04
C ARG A 51 2.86 -5.09 3.63
N PHE A 52 1.62 -5.26 3.24
CA PHE A 52 0.67 -4.17 3.00
C PHE A 52 -0.63 -4.45 3.75
N THR A 53 -1.20 -3.41 4.36
CA THR A 53 -2.49 -3.49 5.04
C THR A 53 -3.37 -2.29 4.72
N CYS A 54 -4.68 -2.52 4.71
CA CYS A 54 -5.69 -1.48 4.67
C CYS A 54 -6.67 -1.69 5.82
N THR A 55 -6.98 -0.61 6.54
CA THR A 55 -8.02 -0.59 7.58
C THR A 55 -9.04 0.50 7.30
N TRP A 56 -10.30 0.27 7.67
CA TRP A 56 -11.40 1.22 7.62
C TRP A 56 -11.87 1.49 9.05
N ASN A 57 -11.70 2.71 9.55
CA ASN A 57 -12.03 3.05 10.94
C ASN A 57 -11.38 2.08 11.96
N ASN A 58 -10.14 1.67 11.71
CA ASN A 58 -9.35 0.67 12.46
C ASN A 58 -9.79 -0.80 12.29
N GLU A 59 -10.87 -1.08 11.55
CA GLU A 59 -11.25 -2.44 11.19
C GLU A 59 -10.45 -2.92 9.97
N PRO A 60 -9.90 -4.15 9.99
CA PRO A 60 -9.10 -4.66 8.88
C PRO A 60 -9.96 -4.89 7.63
N VAL A 61 -9.52 -4.35 6.49
CA VAL A 61 -10.11 -4.60 5.17
C VAL A 61 -9.32 -5.68 4.44
N ILE A 62 -7.99 -5.51 4.39
CA ILE A 62 -7.08 -6.49 3.79
C ILE A 62 -5.73 -6.45 4.51
N SER A 63 -5.09 -7.62 4.60
CA SER A 63 -3.68 -7.79 4.89
C SER A 63 -3.09 -8.69 3.82
N SER A 64 -1.95 -8.30 3.26
CA SER A 64 -1.25 -9.08 2.25
C SER A 64 0.24 -9.10 2.56
N ASP A 65 0.81 -10.29 2.56
CA ASP A 65 2.26 -10.49 2.64
C ASP A 65 2.83 -10.49 1.22
N TRP A 66 3.86 -9.69 1.02
CA TRP A 66 4.51 -9.48 -0.27
C TRP A 66 5.89 -10.12 -0.26
N HIS A 67 6.32 -10.57 -1.44
CA HIS A 67 7.58 -11.26 -1.63
C HIS A 67 8.32 -10.68 -2.85
N GLN A 68 9.54 -11.13 -3.06
CA GLN A 68 10.48 -10.66 -4.09
C GLN A 68 9.96 -10.70 -5.54
N ALA A 69 8.82 -11.36 -5.82
CA ALA A 69 8.21 -11.39 -7.14
C ALA A 69 7.26 -10.20 -7.40
N VAL A 70 6.99 -9.37 -6.39
CA VAL A 70 6.24 -8.12 -6.57
C VAL A 70 7.15 -7.10 -7.25
N SER A 71 6.68 -6.53 -8.37
CA SER A 71 7.43 -5.57 -9.16
C SER A 71 7.82 -4.30 -8.38
N ALA A 72 8.90 -3.66 -8.83
CA ALA A 72 9.24 -2.29 -8.46
C ALA A 72 8.03 -1.36 -8.63
N ASN A 73 7.95 -0.35 -7.76
CA ASN A 73 6.78 0.50 -7.59
C ASN A 73 5.50 -0.30 -7.32
N PRO A 74 5.46 -1.07 -6.20
CA PRO A 74 4.41 -2.05 -5.99
C PRO A 74 3.03 -1.39 -6.03
N PHE A 75 2.14 -2.03 -6.78
CA PHE A 75 0.77 -1.59 -7.02
C PHE A 75 -0.22 -2.62 -6.47
N ALA A 76 -1.27 -2.14 -5.81
CA ALA A 76 -2.40 -2.96 -5.38
C ALA A 76 -3.72 -2.29 -5.80
N SER A 77 -4.65 -3.12 -6.29
CA SER A 77 -6.05 -2.76 -6.53
C SER A 77 -6.94 -3.78 -5.85
N PHE A 78 -7.89 -3.29 -5.04
CA PHE A 78 -8.85 -4.14 -4.34
C PHE A 78 -10.15 -3.38 -4.12
N PHE A 79 -11.20 -4.10 -3.78
CA PHE A 79 -12.52 -3.53 -3.52
C PHE A 79 -12.81 -3.52 -2.03
N ALA A 80 -13.51 -2.49 -1.56
CA ALA A 80 -14.00 -2.36 -0.20
C ALA A 80 -15.47 -1.95 -0.22
N LEU A 81 -16.24 -2.44 0.76
CA LEU A 81 -17.62 -2.02 0.97
C LEU A 81 -17.65 -0.72 1.79
N ALA A 82 -18.29 0.33 1.27
CA ALA A 82 -18.46 1.59 1.98
C ALA A 82 -19.52 1.43 3.10
N THR A 83 -19.05 1.30 4.34
CA THR A 83 -19.92 1.03 5.51
C THR A 83 -20.32 2.30 6.26
N SER A 84 -19.34 3.17 6.52
CA SER A 84 -19.51 4.39 7.31
C SER A 84 -18.44 5.43 6.98
N SER A 85 -18.75 6.72 7.14
CA SER A 85 -17.76 7.79 7.07
C SER A 85 -16.60 7.59 8.05
N GLY A 86 -15.45 8.15 7.73
CA GLY A 86 -14.29 8.15 8.60
C GLY A 86 -12.99 8.01 7.81
N LYS A 87 -12.09 7.12 8.24
CA LYS A 87 -10.71 7.04 7.76
C LYS A 87 -10.39 5.69 7.17
N ILE A 88 -9.86 5.71 5.95
CA ILE A 88 -9.16 4.58 5.34
C ILE A 88 -7.67 4.79 5.58
N LYS A 89 -7.02 3.84 6.26
CA LYS A 89 -5.58 3.87 6.50
C LYS A 89 -4.91 2.75 5.72
N LEU A 90 -3.94 3.12 4.89
CA LEU A 90 -3.05 2.23 4.18
C LEU A 90 -1.69 2.22 4.88
N SER A 91 -1.09 1.04 5.06
CA SER A 91 0.23 0.89 5.67
C SER A 91 1.09 -0.07 4.86
N TRP A 92 2.33 0.32 4.59
CA TRP A 92 3.38 -0.51 3.97
C TRP A 92 4.51 -0.72 4.96
N PHE A 93 4.95 -1.96 5.10
CA PHE A 93 6.02 -2.36 6.02
C PHE A 93 7.19 -2.86 5.19
N ASP A 94 8.32 -2.18 5.29
CA ASP A 94 9.56 -2.63 4.65
C ASP A 94 10.31 -3.65 5.52
N GLU A 95 11.31 -4.32 4.95
CA GLU A 95 12.13 -5.29 5.67
C GLU A 95 13.20 -4.65 6.58
N ASN A 96 13.44 -3.35 6.46
CA ASN A 96 14.37 -2.60 7.30
C ASN A 96 13.70 -2.02 8.57
N GLY A 97 12.38 -2.20 8.72
CA GLY A 97 11.57 -1.72 9.84
C GLY A 97 10.91 -0.37 9.62
N GLU A 98 11.07 0.28 8.46
CA GLU A 98 10.30 1.48 8.09
C GLU A 98 8.84 1.09 7.86
N THR A 99 7.93 1.90 8.40
CA THR A 99 6.52 1.83 8.09
C THR A 99 6.09 3.13 7.46
N LEU A 100 5.48 3.04 6.28
CA LEU A 100 4.86 4.17 5.62
C LEU A 100 3.34 4.07 5.77
N GLU A 101 2.70 5.17 6.16
CA GLU A 101 1.25 5.26 6.27
C GLU A 101 0.66 6.34 5.37
N TYR A 102 -0.54 6.06 4.85
CA TYR A 102 -1.38 7.03 4.14
C TYR A 102 -2.79 6.97 4.71
N ILE A 103 -3.34 8.12 5.06
CA ILE A 103 -4.69 8.26 5.61
C ILE A 103 -5.54 9.04 4.60
N HIS A 104 -6.71 8.50 4.29
CA HIS A 104 -7.71 9.10 3.43
C HIS A 104 -9.03 9.24 4.20
N ASP A 105 -9.57 10.45 4.25
CA ASP A 105 -10.90 10.69 4.79
C ASP A 105 -11.96 10.38 3.73
N ILE A 106 -13.00 9.64 4.10
CA ILE A 106 -14.12 9.28 3.24
C ILE A 106 -15.45 9.62 3.90
N ILE A 107 -16.38 10.14 3.10
CA ILE A 107 -17.76 10.43 3.48
C ILE A 107 -18.66 9.37 2.86
N VAL A 108 -19.46 8.69 3.69
CA VAL A 108 -20.47 7.73 3.26
C VAL A 108 -21.85 8.33 3.48
N GLU A 109 -22.61 8.47 2.39
CA GLU A 109 -23.97 9.07 2.34
C GLU A 109 -25.05 8.01 2.15
#